data_AF-A0A9W9K583-F1
#
_entry.id   AF-A0A9W9K583-F1
#
_cell.length_a   1.000
_cell.length_b   1.000
_cell.length_c   1.000
_cell.angle_alpha   90.00
_cell.angle_beta   90.00
_cell.angle_gamma   90.00
#
_symmetry.space_group_name_H-M   'P 1'
#
loop_
_entity.id
_entity.type
_entity.pdbx_description
1 polymer ?
#
loop_
_entity_poly.entity_id
_entity_poly.type
_entity_poly.pdbx_seq_one_letter_code
_entity_poly.pdbx_strand_id
1 'polypeptide(L)'
;MFIQHPHDHLFHLLSLAVHTVALTTLGWRDDWPSTPDGNQYDGKNLLTLVRDGKSPFQEIWDVNLLIQEIEEHTDTQVIDILVVDKGSNNYGFHIKNFKGPDMIARLARSDVNMPDFDGFPIETQAREAIFEAAVYNLLHQLATIRASLFHYNPPPNFTTRYFLSRVFEFMPESLSLPIAPTREFWMHVMESKINATIRNEGDMIGWKDDNETVGPAALAAKRSLLRALPHIMPLEQTEPCLYRFVLEHGDFGIHNTTIKHLTDEKPLVTSLYDWKTGCIVPAILSDPSVAVSPVDLITSKNGEPSVTRLPEDATPSDLETYAVWARHYIEVRLFSTPIL
;
A
#
# COMPACT_ATOMS: atom_id res chain seq x y z
N MET A 1 -17.37 8.82 23.06
CA MET A 1 -18.47 7.84 22.91
C MET A 1 -17.85 6.57 22.35
N PHE A 2 -17.83 5.50 23.14
CA PHE A 2 -17.11 4.26 22.83
C PHE A 2 -18.00 3.34 21.99
N ILE A 3 -17.47 2.83 20.87
CA ILE A 3 -18.11 1.75 20.13
C ILE A 3 -17.26 0.50 20.34
N GLN A 4 -17.72 -0.39 21.22
CA GLN A 4 -17.23 -1.77 21.33
C GLN A 4 -17.89 -2.61 20.23
N HIS A 5 -17.10 -3.21 19.35
CA HIS A 5 -17.56 -4.33 18.52
C HIS A 5 -16.72 -5.58 18.82
N PRO A 6 -17.37 -6.74 19.06
CA PRO A 6 -16.68 -7.98 19.35
C PRO A 6 -16.26 -8.65 18.04
N HIS A 7 -15.02 -9.15 18.02
CA HIS A 7 -14.41 -9.95 16.95
C HIS A 7 -14.10 -9.20 15.65
N ASP A 8 -12.93 -8.55 15.63
CA ASP A 8 -11.93 -8.64 14.57
C ASP A 8 -10.75 -7.73 14.94
N HIS A 9 -9.51 -8.18 14.69
CA HIS A 9 -8.31 -7.40 14.95
C HIS A 9 -8.34 -6.08 14.15
N LEU A 10 -8.68 -4.94 14.76
CA LEU A 10 -8.41 -3.60 14.22
C LEU A 10 -8.52 -2.50 15.30
N PHE A 11 -7.41 -1.78 15.47
CA PHE A 11 -7.15 -0.45 16.07
C PHE A 11 -8.25 0.22 16.93
N HIS A 12 -7.90 0.46 18.21
CA HIS A 12 -8.58 1.42 19.09
C HIS A 12 -7.73 2.71 19.19
N LEU A 13 -8.32 3.87 18.90
CA LEU A 13 -7.70 5.19 19.07
C LEU A 13 -8.22 5.85 20.35
N LEU A 14 -7.31 6.38 21.16
CA LEU A 14 -7.56 7.19 22.37
C LEU A 14 -6.94 8.57 22.18
N SER A 15 -7.67 9.64 22.55
CA SER A 15 -7.16 11.01 22.74
C SER A 15 -8.03 11.71 23.80
N LEU A 16 -7.39 12.44 24.73
CA LEU A 16 -7.97 13.18 25.85
C LEU A 16 -7.23 14.52 26.01
N ALA A 17 -7.94 15.59 26.39
CA ALA A 17 -7.36 16.93 26.61
C ALA A 17 -7.93 17.58 27.89
N VAL A 18 -7.06 18.23 28.68
CA VAL A 18 -7.42 19.03 29.88
C VAL A 18 -7.01 20.50 29.66
N HIS A 19 -7.91 21.44 29.96
CA HIS A 19 -7.71 22.91 29.82
C HIS A 19 -6.87 23.53 30.96
N THR A 20 -6.01 24.52 30.66
CA THR A 20 -6.04 25.94 31.15
C THR A 20 -4.78 26.77 30.76
N VAL A 21 -4.99 27.84 29.97
CA VAL A 21 -4.31 29.17 29.81
C VAL A 21 -2.81 29.40 30.18
N ALA A 22 -1.94 29.67 29.19
CA ALA A 22 -1.25 30.97 28.88
C ALA A 22 0.04 30.82 28.02
N LEU A 23 -0.01 31.32 26.77
CA LEU A 23 1.09 31.73 25.84
C LEU A 23 2.57 31.45 26.24
N THR A 24 3.27 30.62 25.46
CA THR A 24 4.43 31.04 24.64
C THR A 24 4.82 29.98 23.58
N THR A 25 5.00 30.43 22.35
CA THR A 25 5.38 29.63 21.17
C THR A 25 6.79 29.04 21.26
N LEU A 26 6.91 27.71 21.22
CA LEU A 26 8.16 26.96 21.01
C LEU A 26 8.03 26.01 19.80
N GLY A 27 9.12 25.93 19.02
CA GLY A 27 9.09 25.56 17.61
C GLY A 27 8.97 24.07 17.29
N TRP A 28 8.57 23.83 16.04
CA TRP A 28 8.26 22.58 15.32
C TRP A 28 9.38 21.53 15.19
N ARG A 29 10.30 21.42 16.15
CA ARG A 29 11.34 20.37 16.16
C ARG A 29 11.49 19.77 17.54
N ASP A 30 10.58 18.87 17.87
CA ASP A 30 10.72 18.04 19.08
C ASP A 30 11.80 16.98 18.84
N ASP A 31 12.93 17.18 19.53
CA ASP A 31 13.99 16.20 19.67
C ASP A 31 13.47 14.90 20.28
N TRP A 32 14.09 13.78 19.91
CA TRP A 32 13.75 12.50 20.53
C TRP A 32 14.19 12.54 22.01
N PRO A 33 13.37 12.05 22.96
CA PRO A 33 13.68 12.15 24.37
C PRO A 33 15.00 11.45 24.74
N SER A 34 15.57 11.89 25.84
CA SER A 34 16.78 11.31 26.43
C SER A 34 16.48 10.79 27.83
N THR A 35 17.08 9.67 28.19
CA THR A 35 17.02 9.14 29.55
C THR A 35 17.68 10.12 30.54
N PRO A 36 17.39 10.03 31.84
CA PRO A 36 17.93 10.96 32.84
C PRO A 36 19.47 11.01 32.94
N ASP A 37 20.16 10.00 32.42
CA ASP A 37 21.62 9.93 32.31
C ASP A 37 22.18 10.63 31.06
N GLY A 38 21.32 11.23 30.24
CA GLY A 38 21.69 11.98 29.03
C GLY A 38 21.85 11.12 27.78
N ASN A 39 21.62 9.81 27.86
CA ASN A 39 21.63 8.94 26.68
C ASN A 39 20.34 9.11 25.88
N GLN A 40 20.42 8.94 24.56
CA GLN A 40 19.22 8.94 23.72
C GLN A 40 18.34 7.74 24.08
N TYR A 41 17.03 7.98 24.25
CA TYR A 41 16.09 6.90 24.56
C TYR A 41 16.04 5.88 23.42
N ASP A 42 16.04 4.58 23.73
CA ASP A 42 16.03 3.51 22.72
C ASP A 42 14.61 3.11 22.27
N GLY A 43 13.59 3.78 22.80
CA GLY A 43 12.20 3.52 22.48
C GLY A 43 11.61 2.30 23.17
N LYS A 44 12.24 1.71 24.20
CA LYS A 44 11.75 0.47 24.82
C LYS A 44 11.45 0.61 26.31
N ASN A 45 10.62 -0.31 26.83
CA ASN A 45 10.35 -0.48 28.27
C ASN A 45 9.87 0.81 28.98
N LEU A 46 9.06 1.64 28.31
CA LEU A 46 8.69 2.97 28.85
C LEU A 46 8.01 2.86 30.23
N LEU A 47 7.11 1.89 30.40
CA LEU A 47 6.38 1.72 31.66
C LEU A 47 7.32 1.42 32.84
N THR A 48 8.33 0.58 32.62
CA THR A 48 9.32 0.25 33.65
C THR A 48 10.13 1.48 34.02
N LEU A 49 10.61 2.23 33.04
CA LEU A 49 11.37 3.46 33.26
C LEU A 49 10.55 4.50 34.05
N VAL A 50 9.28 4.68 33.71
CA VAL A 50 8.38 5.62 34.38
C VAL A 50 8.12 5.20 35.83
N ARG A 51 7.87 3.91 36.08
CA ARG A 51 7.68 3.38 37.45
C ARG A 51 8.92 3.50 38.33
N ASP A 52 10.11 3.46 37.71
CA ASP A 52 11.39 3.66 38.39
C ASP A 52 11.74 5.14 38.61
N GLY A 53 10.86 6.08 38.22
CA GLY A 53 11.13 7.52 38.29
C GLY A 53 12.17 8.00 37.28
N LYS A 54 12.39 7.24 36.19
CA LYS A 54 13.39 7.49 35.14
C LYS A 54 12.73 7.76 33.79
N SER A 55 11.58 8.43 33.78
CA SER A 55 10.87 8.77 32.54
C SER A 55 11.82 9.49 31.57
N PRO A 56 12.00 9.01 30.32
CA PRO A 56 12.80 9.70 29.32
C PRO A 56 12.14 11.02 28.87
N PHE A 57 10.84 11.18 29.13
CA PHE A 57 10.11 12.42 28.88
C PHE A 57 10.15 13.40 30.06
N GLN A 58 10.79 13.01 31.17
CA GLN A 58 11.06 13.88 32.32
C GLN A 58 9.81 14.64 32.78
N GLU A 59 9.90 15.96 32.94
CA GLU A 59 8.80 16.86 33.31
C GLU A 59 7.98 17.36 32.11
N ILE A 60 8.39 17.00 30.89
CA ILE A 60 7.75 17.44 29.65
C ILE A 60 6.45 16.66 29.42
N TRP A 61 6.39 15.41 29.88
CA TRP A 61 5.21 14.57 29.73
C TRP A 61 4.99 13.62 30.90
N ASP A 62 3.79 13.68 31.48
CA ASP A 62 3.32 12.71 32.45
C ASP A 62 2.78 11.44 31.77
N VAL A 63 3.65 10.44 31.65
CA VAL A 63 3.30 9.13 31.09
C VAL A 63 2.35 8.35 32.02
N ASN A 64 2.41 8.57 33.35
CA ASN A 64 1.49 7.89 34.26
C ASN A 64 0.06 8.35 34.05
N LEU A 65 -0.14 9.64 33.78
CA LEU A 65 -1.44 10.20 33.44
C LEU A 65 -2.00 9.58 32.15
N LEU A 66 -1.18 9.44 31.09
CA LEU A 66 -1.60 8.74 29.86
C LEU A 66 -2.06 7.30 30.18
N ILE A 67 -1.26 6.56 30.96
CA ILE A 67 -1.59 5.17 31.31
C ILE A 67 -2.93 5.12 32.03
N GLN A 68 -3.12 5.98 33.04
CA GLN A 68 -4.36 6.05 33.80
C GLN A 68 -5.55 6.34 32.88
N GLU A 69 -5.42 7.33 31.99
CA GLU A 69 -6.46 7.68 31.02
C GLU A 69 -6.82 6.51 30.11
N ILE A 70 -5.83 5.79 29.59
CA ILE A 70 -6.05 4.59 28.76
C ILE A 70 -6.82 3.54 29.56
N GLU A 71 -6.40 3.23 30.79
CA GLU A 71 -7.03 2.21 31.62
C GLU A 71 -8.48 2.56 31.97
N GLU A 72 -8.75 3.84 32.27
CA GLU A 72 -10.11 4.35 32.54
C GLU A 72 -11.04 4.23 31.32
N HIS A 73 -10.48 4.29 30.11
CA HIS A 73 -11.25 4.35 28.87
C HIS A 73 -11.29 3.02 28.10
N THR A 74 -10.49 2.01 28.48
CA THR A 74 -10.41 0.72 27.77
C THR A 74 -10.85 -0.49 28.58
N ASP A 75 -11.23 -0.30 29.86
CA ASP A 75 -11.61 -1.37 30.79
C ASP A 75 -10.56 -2.51 30.86
N THR A 76 -9.29 -2.16 30.68
CA THR A 76 -8.13 -3.06 30.83
C THR A 76 -6.96 -2.33 31.46
N GLN A 77 -6.12 -3.08 32.18
CA GLN A 77 -4.86 -2.55 32.72
C GLN A 77 -3.74 -2.61 31.67
N VAL A 78 -2.89 -1.60 31.67
CA VAL A 78 -1.65 -1.55 30.88
C VAL A 78 -0.55 -2.25 31.68
N ILE A 79 -0.03 -3.36 31.13
CA ILE A 79 1.03 -4.13 31.78
C ILE A 79 2.42 -3.80 31.26
N ASP A 80 2.51 -3.24 30.04
CA ASP A 80 3.77 -2.73 29.50
C ASP A 80 3.54 -1.74 28.35
N ILE A 81 4.55 -0.92 28.06
CA ILE A 81 4.69 -0.14 26.83
C ILE A 81 5.99 -0.59 26.18
N LEU A 82 5.86 -1.55 25.26
CA LEU A 82 6.97 -2.32 24.71
C LEU A 82 7.86 -1.48 23.80
N VAL A 83 7.21 -0.68 22.94
CA VAL A 83 7.86 0.16 21.95
C VAL A 83 7.21 1.53 21.92
N VAL A 84 8.05 2.54 21.87
CA VAL A 84 7.72 3.93 21.56
C VAL A 84 8.49 4.29 20.30
N ASP A 85 7.79 4.78 19.29
CA ASP A 85 8.39 5.17 18.02
C ASP A 85 8.14 6.64 17.70
N LYS A 86 9.03 7.22 16.88
CA LYS A 86 8.96 8.58 16.37
C LYS A 86 8.24 8.58 15.04
N GLY A 87 7.07 9.20 14.96
CA GLY A 87 6.41 9.54 13.71
C GLY A 87 6.49 11.04 13.39
N SER A 88 6.10 11.40 12.16
CA SER A 88 5.85 12.80 11.78
C SER A 88 4.75 13.39 12.68
N ASN A 89 5.13 14.32 13.55
CA ASN A 89 4.26 14.98 14.56
C ASN A 89 3.59 14.08 15.59
N ASN A 90 3.98 12.81 15.71
CA ASN A 90 3.31 11.86 16.60
C ASN A 90 4.31 10.94 17.31
N TYR A 91 3.89 10.38 18.44
CA TYR A 91 4.49 9.20 19.06
C TYR A 91 3.60 7.99 18.80
N GLY A 92 4.20 6.89 18.37
CA GLY A 92 3.54 5.59 18.28
C GLY A 92 3.85 4.76 19.52
N PHE A 93 2.85 4.11 20.09
CA PHE A 93 3.00 3.25 21.27
C PHE A 93 2.47 1.86 20.98
N HIS A 94 3.28 0.85 21.25
CA HIS A 94 2.82 -0.53 21.37
C HIS A 94 2.60 -0.85 22.84
N ILE A 95 1.33 -0.92 23.22
CA ILE A 95 0.86 -1.06 24.59
C ILE A 95 0.37 -2.48 24.80
N LYS A 96 0.93 -3.15 25.80
CA LYS A 96 0.54 -4.49 26.20
C LYS A 96 -0.52 -4.41 27.29
N ASN A 97 -1.63 -5.12 27.08
CA ASN A 97 -2.76 -5.12 27.99
C ASN A 97 -2.78 -6.37 28.88
N PHE A 98 -3.35 -6.23 30.08
CA PHE A 98 -3.59 -7.37 30.97
C PHE A 98 -4.63 -8.34 30.38
N LYS A 99 -5.66 -7.80 29.72
CA LYS A 99 -6.71 -8.56 29.04
C LYS A 99 -6.91 -8.05 27.62
N GLY A 100 -7.22 -8.97 26.72
CA GLY A 100 -7.48 -8.65 25.32
C GLY A 100 -6.20 -8.49 24.49
N PRO A 101 -6.35 -8.06 23.23
CA PRO A 101 -5.22 -7.79 22.36
C PRO A 101 -4.41 -6.58 22.82
N ASP A 102 -3.14 -6.54 22.42
CA ASP A 102 -2.31 -5.35 22.54
C ASP A 102 -2.92 -4.17 21.78
N MET A 103 -2.66 -2.95 22.25
CA MET A 103 -3.07 -1.72 21.59
C MET A 103 -1.91 -1.07 20.87
N ILE A 104 -2.18 -0.52 19.70
CA ILE A 104 -1.30 0.44 19.04
C ILE A 104 -1.98 1.80 19.20
N ALA A 105 -1.35 2.69 19.96
CA ALA A 105 -1.83 4.05 20.15
C ALA A 105 -0.93 5.02 19.40
N ARG A 106 -1.53 6.07 18.86
CA ARG A 106 -0.82 7.20 18.27
C ARG A 106 -1.21 8.43 19.06
N LEU A 107 -0.22 9.12 19.60
CA LEU A 107 -0.41 10.37 20.31
C LEU A 107 0.21 11.49 19.49
N ALA A 108 -0.58 12.52 19.16
CA ALA A 108 -0.01 13.71 18.56
C ALA A 108 0.97 14.35 19.55
N ARG A 109 2.10 14.84 19.05
CA ARG A 109 3.08 15.56 19.87
C ARG A 109 2.50 16.83 20.48
N SER A 110 1.46 17.36 19.85
CA SER A 110 0.67 18.47 20.36
C SER A 110 -0.28 18.14 21.51
N ASP A 111 -0.57 16.86 21.72
CA ASP A 111 -1.51 16.33 22.74
C ASP A 111 -0.78 15.73 23.94
N VAL A 112 0.54 15.81 23.92
CA VAL A 112 1.35 15.57 25.10
C VAL A 112 0.98 16.68 26.08
N ASN A 113 0.71 16.35 27.35
CA ASN A 113 0.41 17.32 28.43
C ASN A 113 1.62 18.24 28.74
N MET A 114 2.16 18.90 27.71
CA MET A 114 3.23 19.86 27.74
C MET A 114 2.65 21.20 28.20
N PRO A 115 3.22 21.81 29.25
CA PRO A 115 2.86 23.16 29.62
C PRO A 115 2.99 24.12 28.42
N ASP A 116 2.00 24.99 28.23
CA ASP A 116 1.99 26.10 27.26
C ASP A 116 1.94 25.73 25.76
N PHE A 117 1.66 24.47 25.41
CA PHE A 117 1.48 24.04 24.02
C PHE A 117 0.01 24.12 23.57
N ASP A 118 -0.27 24.81 22.45
CA ASP A 118 -1.60 24.89 21.84
C ASP A 118 -1.73 23.84 20.73
N GLY A 119 -2.35 22.71 21.05
CA GLY A 119 -2.60 21.63 20.10
C GLY A 119 -3.84 21.88 19.23
N PHE A 120 -4.01 21.07 18.17
CA PHE A 120 -5.24 21.13 17.39
C PHE A 120 -6.43 20.65 18.25
N PRO A 121 -7.65 21.18 18.04
CA PRO A 121 -8.83 20.66 18.72
C PRO A 121 -8.99 19.14 18.54
N ILE A 122 -9.43 18.45 19.57
CA ILE A 122 -9.62 16.99 19.57
C ILE A 122 -10.50 16.52 18.41
N GLU A 123 -11.50 17.32 18.01
CA GLU A 123 -12.39 17.01 16.89
C GLU A 123 -11.65 17.01 15.55
N THR A 124 -10.62 17.86 15.40
CA THR A 124 -9.77 17.89 14.21
C THR A 124 -8.90 16.64 14.16
N GLN A 125 -8.23 16.31 15.26
CA GLN A 125 -7.33 15.15 15.31
C GLN A 125 -8.07 13.82 15.20
N ALA A 126 -9.24 13.72 15.84
CA ALA A 126 -10.11 12.55 15.69
C ALA A 126 -10.54 12.35 14.24
N ARG A 127 -10.86 13.43 13.51
CA ARG A 127 -11.21 13.35 12.08
C ARG A 127 -10.04 12.89 11.22
N GLU A 128 -8.83 13.38 11.49
CA GLU A 128 -7.62 12.95 10.78
C GLU A 128 -7.34 11.46 11.03
N ALA A 129 -7.44 11.00 12.27
CA ALA A 129 -7.22 9.60 12.62
C ALA A 129 -8.29 8.68 12.03
N ILE A 130 -9.57 9.11 12.01
CA ILE A 130 -10.65 8.39 11.34
C ILE A 130 -10.40 8.30 9.83
N PHE A 131 -9.97 9.40 9.21
CA PHE A 131 -9.63 9.44 7.79
C PHE A 131 -8.47 8.49 7.47
N GLU A 132 -7.40 8.52 8.26
CA GLU A 132 -6.25 7.64 8.10
C GLU A 132 -6.63 6.16 8.25
N ALA A 133 -7.41 5.82 9.27
CA ALA A 133 -7.93 4.46 9.45
C ALA A 133 -8.81 4.01 8.27
N ALA A 134 -9.61 4.92 7.71
CA ALA A 134 -10.41 4.68 6.51
C ALA A 134 -9.54 4.43 5.27
N VAL A 135 -8.43 5.18 5.10
CA VAL A 135 -7.45 4.98 4.03
C VAL A 135 -6.81 3.60 4.14
N TYR A 136 -6.31 3.20 5.31
CA TYR A 136 -5.72 1.88 5.49
C TYR A 136 -6.71 0.74 5.21
N ASN A 137 -7.94 0.87 5.70
CA ASN A 137 -8.98 -0.13 5.42
C ASN A 137 -9.29 -0.23 3.91
N LEU A 138 -9.24 0.89 3.19
CA LEU A 138 -9.46 0.90 1.76
C LEU A 138 -8.29 0.27 1.00
N LEU A 139 -7.04 0.63 1.33
CA LEU A 139 -5.84 0.01 0.75
C LEU A 139 -5.83 -1.51 0.98
N HIS A 140 -6.23 -1.94 2.17
CA HIS A 140 -6.36 -3.36 2.50
C HIS A 140 -7.39 -4.08 1.61
N GLN A 141 -8.55 -3.48 1.39
CA GLN A 141 -9.57 -4.05 0.50
C GLN A 141 -9.09 -4.10 -0.95
N LEU A 142 -8.46 -3.03 -1.44
CA LEU A 142 -7.89 -3.00 -2.79
C LEU A 142 -6.83 -4.10 -2.96
N ALA A 143 -5.94 -4.30 -1.99
CA ALA A 143 -4.95 -5.38 -2.01
C ALA A 143 -5.63 -6.77 -2.02
N THR A 144 -6.69 -6.94 -1.23
CA THR A 144 -7.46 -8.20 -1.17
C THR A 144 -8.16 -8.50 -2.49
N ILE A 145 -8.78 -7.50 -3.12
CA ILE A 145 -9.41 -7.67 -4.41
C ILE A 145 -8.36 -7.96 -5.49
N ARG A 146 -7.23 -7.25 -5.47
CA ARG A 146 -6.10 -7.48 -6.36
C ARG A 146 -5.59 -8.91 -6.26
N ALA A 147 -5.34 -9.39 -5.04
CA ALA A 147 -4.94 -10.77 -4.79
C ALA A 147 -5.99 -11.76 -5.29
N SER A 148 -7.28 -11.48 -5.06
CA SER A 148 -8.38 -12.33 -5.54
C SER A 148 -8.41 -12.41 -7.07
N LEU A 149 -8.22 -11.29 -7.78
CA LEU A 149 -8.11 -11.25 -9.25
C LEU A 149 -6.88 -12.00 -9.74
N PHE A 150 -5.74 -11.82 -9.06
CA PHE A 150 -4.53 -12.56 -9.36
C PHE A 150 -4.80 -14.05 -9.25
N HIS A 151 -5.37 -14.52 -8.15
CA HIS A 151 -5.60 -15.95 -7.88
C HIS A 151 -6.77 -16.57 -8.64
N TYR A 152 -7.68 -15.76 -9.17
CA TYR A 152 -8.80 -16.25 -9.96
C TYR A 152 -8.30 -17.01 -11.20
N ASN A 153 -8.78 -18.25 -11.37
CA ASN A 153 -8.47 -19.07 -12.55
C ASN A 153 -9.60 -18.93 -13.57
N PRO A 154 -9.41 -18.16 -14.67
CA PRO A 154 -10.50 -17.89 -15.58
C PRO A 154 -10.90 -19.16 -16.35
N PRO A 155 -12.21 -19.42 -16.57
CA PRO A 155 -12.67 -20.59 -17.30
C PRO A 155 -12.06 -20.68 -18.72
N PRO A 156 -11.69 -21.86 -19.24
CA PRO A 156 -11.06 -22.00 -20.55
C PRO A 156 -11.86 -21.40 -21.72
N ASN A 157 -13.19 -21.51 -21.67
CA ASN A 157 -14.08 -20.90 -22.68
C ASN A 157 -14.13 -19.37 -22.56
N PHE A 158 -13.89 -18.81 -21.38
CA PHE A 158 -13.73 -17.38 -21.18
C PHE A 158 -12.39 -16.93 -21.73
N THR A 159 -11.28 -17.60 -21.39
CA THR A 159 -9.95 -17.23 -21.87
C THR A 159 -9.87 -17.28 -23.39
N THR A 160 -10.38 -18.35 -24.02
CA THR A 160 -10.32 -18.50 -25.48
C THR A 160 -11.09 -17.41 -26.22
N ARG A 161 -12.28 -17.03 -25.71
CA ARG A 161 -13.10 -15.97 -26.33
C ARG A 161 -12.55 -14.57 -26.06
N TYR A 162 -12.15 -14.32 -24.81
CA TYR A 162 -11.82 -12.99 -24.35
C TYR A 162 -10.39 -12.58 -24.71
N PHE A 163 -9.43 -13.52 -24.71
CA PHE A 163 -8.02 -13.24 -24.96
C PHE A 163 -7.81 -12.46 -26.27
N LEU A 164 -8.18 -13.01 -27.43
CA LEU A 164 -7.93 -12.35 -28.72
C LEU A 164 -8.67 -11.00 -28.86
N SER A 165 -9.88 -10.88 -28.33
CA SER A 165 -10.65 -9.63 -28.39
C SER A 165 -10.04 -8.48 -27.59
N ARG A 166 -9.06 -8.78 -26.73
CA ARG A 166 -8.44 -7.85 -25.76
C ARG A 166 -6.94 -7.80 -25.88
N VAL A 167 -6.40 -8.56 -26.82
CA VAL A 167 -5.02 -8.51 -27.23
C VAL A 167 -4.92 -7.37 -28.26
N PHE A 168 -3.87 -6.56 -28.13
CA PHE A 168 -3.64 -5.26 -28.78
C PHE A 168 -4.21 -5.12 -30.21
N GLU A 169 -4.70 -3.93 -30.58
CA GLU A 169 -5.29 -3.61 -31.91
C GLU A 169 -4.42 -4.08 -33.10
N PHE A 170 -3.10 -4.17 -32.91
CA PHE A 170 -2.14 -4.54 -33.95
C PHE A 170 -1.82 -6.04 -34.04
N MET A 171 -2.39 -6.88 -33.17
CA MET A 171 -2.17 -8.33 -33.20
C MET A 171 -2.99 -8.99 -34.30
N PRO A 172 -2.56 -10.17 -34.79
CA PRO A 172 -3.30 -10.89 -35.84
C PRO A 172 -4.68 -11.35 -35.33
N GLU A 173 -5.67 -11.42 -36.22
CA GLU A 173 -7.04 -11.87 -35.92
C GLU A 173 -7.10 -13.31 -35.36
N SER A 174 -6.05 -14.09 -35.62
CA SER A 174 -5.90 -15.45 -35.08
C SER A 174 -4.42 -15.75 -34.78
N LEU A 175 -4.20 -16.66 -33.83
CA LEU A 175 -2.88 -17.21 -33.52
C LEU A 175 -2.77 -18.62 -34.10
N SER A 176 -1.56 -19.02 -34.47
CA SER A 176 -1.32 -20.36 -35.02
C SER A 176 -1.28 -21.45 -33.94
N LEU A 177 -1.12 -21.06 -32.68
CA LEU A 177 -1.14 -21.97 -31.53
C LEU A 177 -2.48 -21.90 -30.79
N PRO A 178 -2.95 -23.03 -30.24
CA PRO A 178 -4.11 -23.03 -29.36
C PRO A 178 -3.81 -22.20 -28.09
N ILE A 179 -4.81 -21.48 -27.61
CA ILE A 179 -4.71 -20.68 -26.38
C ILE A 179 -4.52 -21.62 -25.20
N ALA A 180 -3.36 -21.52 -24.54
CA ALA A 180 -3.00 -22.36 -23.41
C ALA A 180 -2.06 -21.61 -22.44
N PRO A 181 -2.10 -21.88 -21.14
CA PRO A 181 -1.23 -21.24 -20.16
C PRO A 181 0.17 -21.85 -20.16
N THR A 182 0.82 -21.90 -21.33
CA THR A 182 2.12 -22.54 -21.53
C THR A 182 3.18 -21.54 -21.94
N ARG A 183 4.44 -21.87 -21.64
CA ARG A 183 5.58 -21.04 -22.09
C ARG A 183 5.60 -20.86 -23.60
N GLU A 184 5.34 -21.93 -24.35
CA GLU A 184 5.34 -21.91 -25.81
C GLU A 184 4.28 -20.95 -26.36
N PHE A 185 3.06 -21.02 -25.83
CA PHE A 185 1.99 -20.11 -26.22
C PHE A 185 2.35 -18.65 -25.91
N TRP A 186 2.85 -18.36 -24.71
CA TRP A 186 3.22 -17.00 -24.35
C TRP A 186 4.41 -16.45 -25.12
N MET A 187 5.39 -17.29 -25.47
CA MET A 187 6.44 -16.91 -26.40
C MET A 187 5.86 -16.55 -27.77
N HIS A 188 4.94 -17.36 -28.30
CA HIS A 188 4.30 -17.07 -29.58
C HIS A 188 3.54 -15.73 -29.54
N VAL A 189 2.79 -15.45 -28.46
CA VAL A 189 2.11 -14.16 -28.26
C VAL A 189 3.11 -12.99 -28.26
N MET A 190 4.23 -13.12 -27.55
CA MET A 190 5.25 -12.08 -27.47
C MET A 190 5.96 -11.87 -28.82
N GLU A 191 6.26 -12.94 -29.55
CA GLU A 191 6.78 -12.87 -30.91
C GLU A 191 5.81 -12.15 -31.85
N SER A 192 4.53 -12.52 -31.83
CA SER A 192 3.48 -11.83 -32.60
C SER A 192 3.42 -10.35 -32.25
N LYS A 193 3.51 -10.00 -30.96
CA LYS A 193 3.52 -8.60 -30.51
C LYS A 193 4.74 -7.84 -31.03
N ILE A 194 5.94 -8.40 -30.94
CA ILE A 194 7.17 -7.80 -31.47
C ILE A 194 7.03 -7.55 -32.98
N ASN A 195 6.52 -8.53 -33.72
CA ASN A 195 6.31 -8.43 -35.16
C ASN A 195 5.24 -7.41 -35.56
N ALA A 196 4.19 -7.28 -34.76
CA ALA A 196 3.12 -6.31 -34.96
C ALA A 196 3.57 -4.87 -34.67
N THR A 197 4.37 -4.67 -33.61
CA THR A 197 4.86 -3.36 -33.17
C THR A 197 6.01 -2.85 -34.05
N ILE A 198 6.98 -3.71 -34.40
CA ILE A 198 8.09 -3.35 -35.29
C ILE A 198 7.90 -4.16 -36.57
N ARG A 199 7.39 -3.52 -37.62
CA ARG A 199 7.04 -4.18 -38.89
C ARG A 199 8.25 -4.28 -39.84
N ASN A 200 8.08 -4.03 -41.13
CA ASN A 200 9.16 -4.02 -42.11
C ASN A 200 9.78 -2.64 -42.23
N GLU A 201 10.94 -2.55 -42.88
CA GLU A 201 11.59 -1.27 -43.15
C GLU A 201 10.66 -0.31 -43.90
N GLY A 202 10.59 0.94 -43.44
CA GLY A 202 9.71 1.96 -44.03
C GLY A 202 8.24 1.87 -43.60
N ASP A 203 7.81 0.82 -42.90
CA ASP A 203 6.49 0.78 -42.28
C ASP A 203 6.43 1.77 -41.10
N MET A 204 5.23 2.27 -40.78
CA MET A 204 5.01 3.12 -39.61
C MET A 204 5.31 2.38 -38.29
N ILE A 205 5.93 3.08 -37.34
CA ILE A 205 6.19 2.61 -35.97
C ILE A 205 5.73 3.68 -34.97
N GLY A 206 5.26 3.28 -33.79
CA GLY A 206 4.81 4.21 -32.75
C GLY A 206 3.37 4.67 -32.97
N TRP A 207 3.05 5.87 -32.48
CA TRP A 207 1.72 6.45 -32.64
C TRP A 207 1.57 7.05 -34.05
N LYS A 208 0.33 7.08 -34.56
CA LYS A 208 0.04 7.62 -35.91
C LYS A 208 0.51 9.06 -36.08
N ASP A 209 0.48 9.85 -35.01
CA ASP A 209 0.80 11.27 -35.05
C ASP A 209 2.32 11.54 -35.07
N ASP A 210 3.14 10.54 -34.71
CA ASP A 210 4.59 10.69 -34.66
C ASP A 210 5.23 10.66 -36.05
N ASN A 211 4.52 10.13 -37.08
CA ASN A 211 5.02 9.91 -38.45
C ASN A 211 6.37 9.16 -38.53
N GLU A 212 6.71 8.41 -37.49
CA GLU A 212 7.95 7.64 -37.41
C GLU A 212 7.85 6.37 -38.26
N THR A 213 8.97 5.97 -38.86
CA THR A 213 9.07 4.75 -39.67
C THR A 213 10.15 3.82 -39.16
N VAL A 214 9.97 2.52 -39.42
CA VAL A 214 10.93 1.48 -39.06
C VAL A 214 12.19 1.68 -39.88
N GLY A 215 13.23 2.22 -39.26
CA GLY A 215 14.59 2.28 -39.81
C GLY A 215 15.49 1.10 -39.40
N PRO A 216 16.76 1.11 -39.82
CA PRO A 216 17.71 0.04 -39.53
C PRO A 216 17.89 -0.28 -38.04
N ALA A 217 17.85 0.75 -37.18
CA ALA A 217 17.97 0.58 -35.73
C ALA A 217 16.77 -0.20 -35.14
N ALA A 218 15.56 0.12 -35.56
CA ALA A 218 14.34 -0.58 -35.12
C ALA A 218 14.35 -2.04 -35.58
N LEU A 219 14.80 -2.32 -36.81
CA LEU A 219 14.96 -3.70 -37.30
C LEU A 219 16.02 -4.49 -36.52
N ALA A 220 17.14 -3.85 -36.19
CA ALA A 220 18.17 -4.46 -35.36
C ALA A 220 17.64 -4.78 -33.95
N ALA A 221 16.84 -3.88 -33.37
CA ALA A 221 16.15 -4.10 -32.11
C ALA A 221 15.16 -5.27 -32.20
N LYS A 222 14.29 -5.31 -33.23
CA LYS A 222 13.36 -6.43 -33.49
C LYS A 222 14.08 -7.78 -33.51
N ARG A 223 15.15 -7.90 -34.30
CA ARG A 223 15.96 -9.14 -34.39
C ARG A 223 16.58 -9.51 -33.05
N SER A 224 17.00 -8.53 -32.26
CA SER A 224 17.60 -8.76 -30.95
C SER A 224 16.57 -9.22 -29.92
N LEU A 225 15.39 -8.61 -29.90
CA LEU A 225 14.26 -9.00 -29.05
C LEU A 225 13.80 -10.44 -29.36
N LEU A 226 13.61 -10.77 -30.64
CA LEU A 226 13.21 -12.12 -31.06
C LEU A 226 14.24 -13.19 -30.64
N ARG A 227 15.54 -12.89 -30.75
CA ARG A 227 16.61 -13.78 -30.26
C ARG A 227 16.67 -13.87 -28.75
N ALA A 228 16.35 -12.80 -28.03
CA ALA A 228 16.39 -12.76 -26.57
C ALA A 228 15.18 -13.46 -25.93
N LEU A 229 14.04 -13.54 -26.64
CA LEU A 229 12.78 -14.05 -26.10
C LEU A 229 12.89 -15.43 -25.41
N PRO A 230 13.56 -16.45 -25.99
CA PRO A 230 13.73 -17.75 -25.34
C PRO A 230 14.63 -17.73 -24.11
N HIS A 231 15.41 -16.67 -23.90
CA HIS A 231 16.35 -16.52 -22.79
C HIS A 231 15.77 -15.68 -21.64
N ILE A 232 14.84 -14.76 -21.94
CA ILE A 232 14.18 -13.92 -20.92
C ILE A 232 12.95 -14.59 -20.31
N MET A 233 12.28 -15.48 -21.05
CA MET A 233 11.10 -16.19 -20.56
C MET A 233 11.53 -17.42 -19.73
N PRO A 234 11.19 -17.50 -18.42
CA PRO A 234 11.63 -18.59 -17.54
C PRO A 234 11.30 -19.98 -18.06
N LEU A 235 12.05 -21.01 -17.67
CA LEU A 235 11.73 -22.37 -18.10
C LEU A 235 10.45 -22.85 -17.41
N GLU A 236 9.53 -23.44 -18.18
CA GLU A 236 8.26 -23.93 -17.66
C GLU A 236 8.43 -25.07 -16.65
N GLN A 237 9.47 -25.89 -16.84
CA GLN A 237 9.78 -27.02 -15.97
C GLN A 237 10.15 -26.60 -14.55
N THR A 238 10.71 -25.39 -14.39
CA THR A 238 11.10 -24.87 -13.08
C THR A 238 9.96 -24.11 -12.41
N GLU A 239 9.18 -23.35 -13.18
CA GLU A 239 8.19 -22.40 -12.65
C GLU A 239 6.91 -22.36 -13.52
N PRO A 240 6.12 -23.45 -13.58
CA PRO A 240 4.96 -23.52 -14.47
C PRO A 240 3.84 -22.54 -14.07
N CYS A 241 3.80 -22.14 -12.80
CA CYS A 241 2.81 -21.19 -12.28
C CYS A 241 2.95 -19.79 -12.89
N LEU A 242 4.14 -19.43 -13.42
CA LEU A 242 4.39 -18.13 -14.06
C LEU A 242 3.60 -17.93 -15.36
N TYR A 243 3.17 -19.03 -15.99
CA TYR A 243 2.45 -19.01 -17.27
C TYR A 243 0.94 -19.16 -17.15
N ARG A 244 0.41 -19.35 -15.93
CA ARG A 244 -1.03 -19.40 -15.70
C ARG A 244 -1.70 -18.10 -16.16
N PHE A 245 -2.94 -18.22 -16.62
CA PHE A 245 -3.76 -17.06 -16.95
C PHE A 245 -4.12 -16.28 -15.69
N VAL A 246 -3.89 -14.96 -15.72
CA VAL A 246 -4.31 -14.00 -14.71
C VAL A 246 -5.24 -12.98 -15.34
N LEU A 247 -6.33 -12.65 -14.64
CA LEU A 247 -7.21 -11.55 -15.01
C LEU A 247 -6.63 -10.23 -14.50
N GLU A 248 -6.24 -9.37 -15.42
CA GLU A 248 -5.62 -8.08 -15.16
C GLU A 248 -6.64 -6.96 -15.41
N HIS A 249 -6.74 -5.98 -14.50
CA HIS A 249 -7.68 -4.86 -14.67
C HIS A 249 -7.18 -3.86 -15.71
N GLY A 250 -5.86 -3.70 -15.84
CA GLY A 250 -5.22 -2.78 -16.81
C GLY A 250 -5.19 -1.32 -16.38
N ASP A 251 -6.09 -0.89 -15.51
CA ASP A 251 -6.08 0.43 -14.83
C ASP A 251 -6.64 0.27 -13.41
N PHE A 252 -5.94 -0.47 -12.56
CA PHE A 252 -6.42 -0.76 -11.20
C PHE A 252 -6.15 0.44 -10.29
N GLY A 253 -7.21 1.03 -9.74
CA GLY A 253 -7.06 2.23 -8.91
C GLY A 253 -8.32 2.62 -8.19
N ILE A 254 -8.18 3.45 -7.17
CA ILE A 254 -9.30 3.98 -6.38
C ILE A 254 -10.32 4.71 -7.26
N HIS A 255 -9.85 5.38 -8.31
CA HIS A 255 -10.69 6.10 -9.28
C HIS A 255 -11.57 5.19 -10.13
N ASN A 256 -11.36 3.87 -10.08
CA ASN A 256 -12.17 2.84 -10.74
C ASN A 256 -12.97 1.99 -9.75
N THR A 257 -13.15 2.48 -8.51
CA THR A 257 -13.91 1.78 -7.46
C THR A 257 -15.12 2.56 -6.97
N THR A 258 -16.21 1.84 -6.68
CA THR A 258 -17.33 2.39 -5.93
C THR A 258 -17.15 2.08 -4.45
N ILE A 259 -17.10 3.13 -3.63
CA ILE A 259 -16.91 3.05 -2.19
C ILE A 259 -18.20 3.49 -1.50
N LYS A 260 -18.77 2.60 -0.70
CA LYS A 260 -19.96 2.90 0.10
C LYS A 260 -19.53 3.31 1.50
N HIS A 261 -20.02 4.46 1.94
CA HIS A 261 -20.03 4.81 3.36
C HIS A 261 -21.35 4.29 3.96
N LEU A 262 -21.25 3.28 4.80
CA LEU A 262 -22.32 2.90 5.71
C LEU A 262 -22.10 3.74 6.97
N THR A 263 -23.12 4.47 7.43
CA THR A 263 -23.01 5.31 8.64
C THR A 263 -22.50 4.46 9.80
N ASP A 264 -21.45 4.92 10.48
CA ASP A 264 -20.73 4.24 11.58
C ASP A 264 -19.92 2.98 11.19
N GLU A 265 -19.83 2.63 9.91
CA GLU A 265 -19.00 1.53 9.41
C GLU A 265 -17.82 2.03 8.56
N LYS A 266 -16.76 1.22 8.52
CA LYS A 266 -15.55 1.50 7.71
C LYS A 266 -15.92 1.55 6.22
N PRO A 267 -15.24 2.36 5.39
CA PRO A 267 -15.52 2.43 3.95
C PRO A 267 -15.42 1.04 3.32
N LEU A 268 -16.38 0.68 2.47
CA LEU A 268 -16.45 -0.62 1.81
C LEU A 268 -16.40 -0.48 0.29
N VAL A 269 -15.43 -1.14 -0.35
CA VAL A 269 -15.38 -1.30 -1.80
C VAL A 269 -16.48 -2.28 -2.21
N THR A 270 -17.39 -1.82 -3.06
CA THR A 270 -18.55 -2.63 -3.49
C THR A 270 -18.45 -3.07 -4.95
N SER A 271 -17.68 -2.36 -5.78
CA SER A 271 -17.56 -2.65 -7.20
C SER A 271 -16.29 -2.05 -7.80
N LEU A 272 -15.77 -2.71 -8.84
CA LEU A 272 -14.73 -2.24 -9.76
C LEU A 272 -15.33 -2.04 -11.14
N TYR A 273 -15.00 -0.93 -11.80
CA TYR A 273 -15.47 -0.59 -13.13
C TYR A 273 -14.32 -0.20 -14.07
N ASP A 274 -14.66 0.15 -15.31
CA ASP A 274 -13.70 0.42 -16.39
C ASP A 274 -12.82 -0.77 -16.76
N TRP A 275 -13.46 -1.94 -16.86
CA TRP A 275 -12.87 -3.14 -17.47
C TRP A 275 -12.58 -2.97 -18.97
N LYS A 276 -12.62 -1.76 -19.55
CA LYS A 276 -12.29 -1.50 -20.96
C LYS A 276 -10.81 -1.71 -21.26
N THR A 277 -9.94 -1.68 -20.26
CA THR A 277 -8.51 -2.02 -20.37
C THR A 277 -8.17 -3.41 -19.82
N GLY A 278 -9.13 -4.08 -19.16
CA GLY A 278 -8.92 -5.40 -18.58
C GLY A 278 -8.56 -6.49 -19.60
N CYS A 279 -7.54 -7.29 -19.27
CA CYS A 279 -6.95 -8.27 -20.18
C CYS A 279 -6.55 -9.56 -19.44
N ILE A 280 -6.08 -10.54 -20.20
CA ILE A 280 -5.55 -11.80 -19.66
C ILE A 280 -4.05 -11.84 -19.99
N VAL A 281 -3.23 -12.00 -18.95
CA VAL A 281 -1.76 -12.01 -19.03
C VAL A 281 -1.21 -13.28 -18.36
N PRO A 282 0.04 -13.70 -18.65
CA PRO A 282 0.69 -14.70 -17.81
C PRO A 282 0.97 -14.08 -16.44
N ALA A 283 0.97 -14.89 -15.38
CA ALA A 283 1.24 -14.41 -14.03
C ALA A 283 2.55 -13.61 -13.90
N ILE A 284 3.59 -13.96 -14.66
CA ILE A 284 4.86 -13.21 -14.66
C ILE A 284 4.75 -11.77 -15.17
N LEU A 285 3.70 -11.44 -15.94
CA LEU A 285 3.46 -10.10 -16.47
C LEU A 285 2.31 -9.37 -15.76
N SER A 286 1.72 -9.96 -14.71
CA SER A 286 0.75 -9.24 -13.89
C SER A 286 1.49 -8.22 -13.02
N ASP A 287 1.05 -6.97 -13.09
CA ASP A 287 1.66 -5.86 -12.38
C ASP A 287 0.82 -5.53 -11.13
N PRO A 288 1.32 -5.70 -9.90
CA PRO A 288 0.51 -5.48 -8.70
C PRO A 288 0.09 -4.01 -8.47
N SER A 289 0.47 -3.07 -9.35
CA SER A 289 0.23 -1.64 -9.18
C SER A 289 -1.21 -1.24 -8.83
N VAL A 290 -1.33 -0.19 -8.02
CA VAL A 290 -2.61 0.48 -7.73
C VAL A 290 -2.44 2.00 -7.78
N ALA A 291 -3.31 2.67 -8.52
CA ALA A 291 -3.37 4.13 -8.53
C ALA A 291 -4.17 4.62 -7.31
N VAL A 292 -3.52 5.43 -6.46
CA VAL A 292 -4.14 6.08 -5.30
C VAL A 292 -3.73 7.55 -5.28
N SER A 293 -4.65 8.44 -5.65
CA SER A 293 -4.32 9.86 -5.79
C SER A 293 -3.61 10.40 -4.53
N PRO A 294 -2.42 11.03 -4.67
CA PRO A 294 -1.82 11.49 -5.93
C PRO A 294 -0.78 10.56 -6.58
N VAL A 295 -0.46 9.41 -5.97
CA VAL A 295 0.63 8.52 -6.39
C VAL A 295 0.14 7.19 -6.98
N ASP A 296 1.02 6.43 -7.62
CA ASP A 296 0.76 5.02 -7.84
C ASP A 296 1.65 4.20 -6.90
N LEU A 297 1.07 3.22 -6.21
CA LEU A 297 1.81 2.25 -5.41
C LEU A 297 2.25 1.10 -6.32
N ILE A 298 3.55 0.82 -6.37
CA ILE A 298 4.15 -0.12 -7.32
C ILE A 298 5.21 -0.99 -6.64
N THR A 299 5.59 -2.09 -7.27
CA THR A 299 6.83 -2.80 -6.92
C THR A 299 8.01 -2.19 -7.67
N SER A 300 9.11 -1.94 -6.96
CA SER A 300 10.37 -1.53 -7.56
C SER A 300 10.96 -2.65 -8.44
N LYS A 301 12.03 -2.32 -9.17
CA LYS A 301 12.82 -3.30 -9.95
C LYS A 301 13.34 -4.49 -9.13
N ASN A 302 13.44 -4.34 -7.81
CA ASN A 302 13.90 -5.38 -6.89
C ASN A 302 12.74 -6.16 -6.25
N GLY A 303 11.49 -5.85 -6.59
CA GLY A 303 10.29 -6.43 -5.96
C GLY A 303 9.85 -5.71 -4.68
N GLU A 304 10.62 -4.74 -4.19
CA GLU A 304 10.30 -4.01 -2.95
C GLU A 304 9.16 -3.01 -3.14
N PRO A 305 8.33 -2.73 -2.12
CA PRO A 305 7.30 -1.70 -2.18
C PRO A 305 7.87 -0.32 -2.54
N SER A 306 7.21 0.39 -3.44
CA SER A 306 7.65 1.68 -3.94
C SER A 306 6.48 2.52 -4.45
N VAL A 307 6.78 3.76 -4.86
CA VAL A 307 5.80 4.73 -5.34
C VAL A 307 6.30 5.45 -6.58
N THR A 308 5.38 5.85 -7.45
CA THR A 308 5.65 6.70 -8.61
C THR A 308 4.59 7.81 -8.73
N ARG A 309 4.73 8.70 -9.73
CA ARG A 309 3.90 9.89 -9.93
C ARG A 309 3.87 10.81 -8.71
N LEU A 310 5.02 10.98 -8.07
CA LEU A 310 5.16 11.91 -6.96
C LEU A 310 4.80 13.34 -7.41
N PRO A 311 3.96 14.07 -6.65
CA PRO A 311 3.75 15.49 -6.86
C PRO A 311 5.08 16.26 -6.79
N GLU A 312 5.21 17.33 -7.59
CA GLU A 312 6.42 18.18 -7.58
C GLU A 312 6.64 18.88 -6.24
N ASP A 313 5.56 19.11 -5.49
CA ASP A 313 5.52 19.75 -4.18
C ASP A 313 5.50 18.77 -3.00
N ALA A 314 5.72 17.47 -3.25
CA ALA A 314 5.72 16.45 -2.21
C ALA A 314 6.80 16.73 -1.14
N THR A 315 6.36 16.85 0.11
CA THR A 315 7.24 17.06 1.26
C THR A 315 7.86 15.74 1.74
N PRO A 316 8.94 15.76 2.53
CA PRO A 316 9.49 14.55 3.14
C PRO A 316 8.47 13.74 3.95
N SER A 317 7.50 14.41 4.59
CA SER A 317 6.41 13.75 5.34
C SER A 317 5.43 13.03 4.40
N ASP A 318 5.16 13.60 3.23
CA ASP A 318 4.33 12.96 2.22
C ASP A 318 5.02 11.70 1.68
N LEU A 319 6.32 11.79 1.41
CA LEU A 319 7.11 10.63 0.95
C LEU A 319 7.11 9.49 1.96
N GLU A 320 7.23 9.79 3.26
CA GLU A 320 7.12 8.80 4.32
C GLU A 320 5.72 8.16 4.35
N THR A 321 4.68 8.98 4.25
CA THR A 321 3.28 8.52 4.19
C THR A 321 3.04 7.59 2.99
N TYR A 322 3.48 7.99 1.80
CA TYR A 322 3.33 7.19 0.58
C TYR A 322 4.14 5.89 0.65
N ALA A 323 5.31 5.90 1.27
CA ALA A 323 6.09 4.68 1.51
C ALA A 323 5.38 3.72 2.47
N VAL A 324 4.70 4.24 3.50
CA VAL A 324 3.85 3.42 4.39
C VAL A 324 2.68 2.83 3.61
N TRP A 325 2.01 3.61 2.75
CA TRP A 325 0.92 3.11 1.92
C TRP A 325 1.37 1.99 0.98
N ALA A 326 2.51 2.17 0.30
CA ALA A 326 3.08 1.15 -0.59
C ALA A 326 3.38 -0.15 0.17
N ARG A 327 4.04 -0.06 1.33
CA ARG A 327 4.29 -1.22 2.19
C ARG A 327 2.99 -1.90 2.62
N HIS A 328 2.02 -1.12 3.08
CA HIS A 328 0.73 -1.66 3.52
C HIS A 328 -0.02 -2.38 2.39
N TYR A 329 -0.02 -1.84 1.17
CA TYR A 329 -0.70 -2.47 0.05
C TYR A 329 0.05 -3.72 -0.48
N ILE A 330 1.38 -3.65 -0.59
CA ILE A 330 2.21 -4.68 -1.24
C ILE A 330 2.57 -5.82 -0.29
N GLU A 331 3.04 -5.50 0.92
CA GLU A 331 3.53 -6.52 1.88
C GLU A 331 2.39 -7.29 2.54
N VAL A 332 1.22 -6.66 2.71
CA VAL A 332 0.19 -7.23 3.59
C VAL A 332 -0.48 -8.46 2.98
N ARG A 333 -0.70 -8.59 1.64
CA ARG A 333 -1.42 -9.76 1.11
C ARG A 333 -1.21 -10.21 -0.34
N LEU A 334 -0.46 -9.52 -1.20
CA LEU A 334 -0.25 -10.00 -2.58
C LEU A 334 0.42 -11.39 -2.65
N PHE A 335 1.18 -11.75 -1.61
CA PHE A 335 1.87 -13.05 -1.50
C PHE A 335 1.43 -13.91 -0.29
N SER A 336 0.51 -13.42 0.55
CA SER A 336 0.28 -13.96 1.91
C SER A 336 -1.12 -14.54 2.13
N THR A 337 -1.88 -14.84 1.08
CA THR A 337 -3.24 -15.39 1.21
C THR A 337 -3.28 -16.83 0.67
N PRO A 338 -3.31 -17.85 1.54
CA PRO A 338 -3.89 -19.13 1.16
C PRO A 338 -5.38 -18.88 0.93
N ILE A 339 -5.86 -19.15 -0.27
CA ILE A 339 -7.29 -19.09 -0.59
C ILE A 339 -8.00 -20.13 0.28
N LEU A 340 -9.10 -19.71 0.91
CA LEU A 340 -10.08 -20.58 1.58
C LEU A 340 -10.59 -21.70 0.67
#